data_AF-A0A820KAX3-F1
#
_entry.id   AF-A0A820KAX3-F1
#
_cell.length_a   1.000
_cell.length_b   1.000
_cell.length_c   1.000
_cell.angle_alpha   90.00
_cell.angle_beta   90.00
_cell.angle_gamma   90.00
#
_symmetry.space_group_name_H-M   'P 1'
#
loop_
_entity.id
_entity.type
_entity.pdbx_description
1 polymer ?
#
loop_
_entity_poly.entity_id
_entity_poly.type
_entity_poly.pdbx_seq_one_letter_code
_entity_poly.pdbx_strand_id
1 'polypeptide(L)' 'MDKTAVDNSNIIETNNDACQCKLYAIERGYWKDPYLKILAGSSHHERRTPEISLGYYVRVHGLSFD' A
#
# COMPACT_ATOMS: atom_id res chain seq x y z
N MET A 1 -9.65 -6.27 34.88
CA MET A 1 -8.82 -5.62 33.84
C MET A 1 -8.30 -6.72 32.94
N ASP A 2 -8.89 -6.85 31.75
CA ASP A 2 -8.55 -7.90 30.80
C ASP A 2 -7.12 -7.68 30.27
N LYS A 3 -6.21 -8.61 30.59
CA LYS A 3 -4.85 -8.65 30.08
C LYS A 3 -4.88 -9.51 28.82
N THR A 4 -5.02 -8.87 27.66
CA THR A 4 -4.26 -9.07 26.40
C THR A 4 -5.06 -8.50 25.22
N ALA A 5 -5.30 -7.19 25.19
CA ALA A 5 -5.45 -6.56 23.88
C ALA A 5 -4.06 -6.61 23.24
N VAL A 6 -3.86 -7.49 22.26
CA VAL A 6 -2.62 -7.52 21.48
C VAL A 6 -2.50 -6.16 20.82
N ASP A 7 -1.45 -5.43 21.16
CA ASP A 7 -1.15 -4.15 20.55
C ASP A 7 -0.76 -4.39 19.08
N ASN A 8 -1.73 -4.17 18.19
CA ASN A 8 -1.61 -4.35 16.76
C ASN A 8 -1.29 -3.03 16.03
N SER A 9 -0.96 -1.96 16.75
CA SER A 9 -0.66 -0.64 16.17
C SER A 9 0.37 -0.73 15.03
N ASN A 10 1.51 -1.38 15.29
CA ASN A 10 2.59 -1.55 14.31
C ASN A 10 2.16 -2.35 13.06
N ILE A 11 1.27 -3.34 13.24
CA ILE A 11 0.75 -4.15 12.13
C ILE A 11 -0.16 -3.29 11.23
N ILE A 12 -1.01 -2.48 11.85
CA ILE A 12 -1.91 -1.55 11.16
C ILE A 12 -1.10 -0.49 10.41
N GLU A 13 -0.07 0.08 11.04
CA GLU A 13 0.81 1.07 10.41
C GLU A 13 1.54 0.51 9.19
N THR A 14 2.06 -0.72 9.29
CA THR A 14 2.71 -1.39 8.15
C THR A 14 1.75 -1.59 6.98
N ASN A 15 0.49 -1.95 7.26
CA ASN A 15 -0.53 -2.05 6.22
C ASN A 15 -0.84 -0.69 5.58
N ASN A 16 -0.95 0.36 6.39
CA ASN A 16 -1.19 1.71 5.91
C ASN A 16 -0.05 2.19 5.00
N ASP A 17 1.21 1.98 5.39
CA ASP A 17 2.37 2.31 4.56
C ASP A 17 2.38 1.55 3.23
N ALA A 18 2.03 0.25 3.25
CA ALA A 18 1.92 -0.54 2.04
C ALA A 18 0.82 -0.05 1.09
N CYS A 19 -0.32 0.38 1.63
CA CYS A 19 -1.40 1.01 0.85
C CYS A 19 -0.94 2.32 0.20
N GLN A 20 -0.22 3.17 0.93
CA GLN A 20 0.31 4.43 0.38
C GLN A 20 1.35 4.17 -0.72
N CYS A 21 2.27 3.21 -0.54
CA CYS A 21 3.23 2.85 -1.57
C CYS A 21 2.56 2.35 -2.85
N LYS A 22 1.51 1.54 -2.72
CA LYS A 22 0.72 1.06 -3.87
C LYS A 22 0.00 2.22 -4.57
N LEU A 23 -0.66 3.09 -3.81
CA LEU A 23 -1.37 4.25 -4.35
C LEU A 23 -0.42 5.17 -5.13
N TYR A 24 0.77 5.44 -4.58
CA TYR A 24 1.79 6.25 -5.24
C TYR A 24 2.24 5.67 -6.59
N ALA A 25 2.38 4.35 -6.69
CA ALA A 25 2.72 3.69 -7.93
C ALA A 25 1.56 3.73 -8.95
N ILE A 26 0.31 3.58 -8.50
CA ILE A 26 -0.89 3.70 -9.35
C ILE A 26 -1.02 5.12 -9.92
N GLU A 27 -0.82 6.15 -9.10
CA GLU A 27 -0.87 7.56 -9.54
C GLU A 27 0.20 7.89 -10.59
N ARG A 28 1.32 7.14 -10.60
CA ARG A 28 2.36 7.23 -11.63
C ARG A 28 2.14 6.30 -12.82
N GLY A 29 1.04 5.56 -12.85
CA GLY A 29 0.64 4.74 -13.99
C GLY A 29 1.34 3.39 -14.08
N TYR A 30 1.95 2.88 -13.00
CA TYR A 30 2.54 1.55 -13.01
C TYR A 30 1.46 0.47 -13.29
N TRP A 31 0.26 0.62 -12.73
CA TRP A 31 -0.91 -0.19 -13.09
C TRP A 31 -2.21 0.58 -12.83
N LYS A 32 -3.34 -0.01 -13.21
CA LYS A 32 -4.67 0.57 -13.00
C LYS A 32 -5.39 -0.13 -11.87
N ASP A 33 -5.76 0.63 -10.85
CA ASP A 33 -6.64 0.20 -9.77
C ASP A 33 -7.54 1.39 -9.40
N PRO A 34 -8.84 1.36 -9.77
CA PRO A 34 -9.75 2.47 -9.51
C PRO A 34 -10.25 2.51 -8.06
N TYR A 35 -9.97 1.50 -7.24
CA TYR A 35 -10.57 1.33 -5.91
C TYR A 35 -9.61 1.69 -4.78
N LEU A 36 -8.31 1.45 -4.95
CA LEU A 36 -7.35 1.63 -3.86
C LEU A 36 -7.35 3.04 -3.26
N LYS A 37 -7.60 4.07 -4.07
CA LYS A 37 -7.71 5.46 -3.61
C LYS A 37 -8.82 5.66 -2.57
N ILE A 38 -9.92 4.92 -2.68
CA ILE A 38 -11.05 4.99 -1.74
C ILE A 38 -10.66 4.34 -0.40
N LEU A 39 -9.86 3.27 -0.45
CA LEU A 39 -9.46 2.49 0.72
C LEU A 39 -8.26 3.08 1.47
N ALA A 40 -7.29 3.64 0.75
CA ALA A 40 -6.07 4.21 1.32
C ALA A 40 -6.27 5.63 1.89
N GLY A 41 -7.41 6.27 1.64
CA GLY A 41 -7.73 7.61 2.11
C GLY A 41 -7.02 8.72 1.34
N SER A 42 -7.08 9.96 1.85
CA SER A 42 -6.47 11.12 1.21
C SER A 42 -4.95 10.98 1.14
N SER A 43 -4.44 11.11 -0.09
CA SER A 43 -3.06 11.07 -0.52
C SER A 43 -2.15 11.99 0.30
N HIS A 44 -1.52 11.44 1.34
CA HIS A 44 -0.33 12.04 1.92
C HIS A 44 0.83 11.63 1.00
N HIS A 45 1.17 12.51 0.06
CA HIS A 45 2.10 12.25 -1.04
C HIS A 45 3.56 12.22 -0.56
N GLU A 46 3.86 11.31 0.36
CA GLU A 46 5.23 11.05 0.71
C GLU A 46 5.91 10.42 -0.50
N ARG A 47 6.95 11.09 -1.01
CA ARG A 47 7.64 10.66 -2.22
C ARG A 47 8.27 9.28 -1.96
N ARG A 48 7.95 8.31 -2.80
CA ARG A 48 8.62 7.00 -2.83
C ARG A 48 9.63 6.97 -3.96
N THR A 49 10.75 6.26 -3.76
CA THR A 49 11.74 6.10 -4.82
C THR A 49 11.19 5.22 -5.94
N PRO A 50 11.70 5.33 -7.18
CA PRO A 50 11.23 4.50 -8.29
C PRO A 50 11.32 2.99 -8.02
N GLU A 51 12.34 2.55 -7.28
CA GLU A 51 12.58 1.14 -6.94
C GLU A 51 11.47 0.58 -6.07
N ILE A 52 10.92 1.38 -5.14
CA ILE A 52 9.78 0.98 -4.32
C ILE A 52 8.57 0.73 -5.21
N SER A 53 8.21 1.70 -6.06
CA SER A 53 7.06 1.58 -6.97
C SER A 53 7.20 0.38 -7.91
N LEU A 54 8.40 0.14 -8.44
CA LEU A 54 8.70 -1.01 -9.29
C LEU A 54 8.56 -2.33 -8.53
N GLY A 55 9.06 -2.42 -7.30
CA GLY A 55 8.91 -3.61 -6.48
C GLY A 55 7.45 -3.97 -6.21
N TYR A 56 6.62 -2.96 -5.91
CA TYR A 56 5.16 -3.16 -5.75
C TYR A 56 4.49 -3.58 -7.05
N TYR A 57 4.88 -2.99 -8.19
CA TYR A 57 4.38 -3.37 -9.51
C TYR A 57 4.65 -4.85 -9.81
N VAL A 58 5.91 -5.29 -9.69
CA VAL A 58 6.31 -6.68 -9.94
C VAL A 58 5.56 -7.63 -9.00
N ARG A 59 5.43 -7.27 -7.72
CA ARG A 59 4.68 -8.09 -6.75
C ARG A 59 3.21 -8.24 -7.13
N VAL A 60 2.54 -7.17 -7.55
CA VAL A 60 1.13 -7.22 -7.98
C VAL A 60 1.00 -8.05 -9.25
N HIS A 61 1.83 -7.79 -10.26
CA HIS A 61 1.80 -8.52 -11.54
C HIS A 61 2.11 -10.00 -11.38
N GLY A 62 3.06 -10.34 -10.50
CA GLY A 62 3.40 -11.72 -10.19
C GLY A 62 2.33 -12.47 -9.39
N LEU A 63 1.31 -11.77 -8.87
CA LEU A 63 0.13 -12.39 -8.27
C LEU A 63 -1.06 -12.39 -9.24
N SER A 64 -1.06 -11.52 -10.26
CA SER A 64 -2.10 -11.39 -11.27
C SER A 64 -1.99 -12.42 -12.41
N PHE A 65 -1.43 -13.61 -12.17
CA PHE A 65 -1.48 -14.69 -13.16
C PHE A 65 -2.90 -15.24 -13.29
N ASP A 66 -3.30 -15.47 -14.54
CA ASP A 66 -4.55 -16.11 -15.02
C ASP A 66 -4.79 -17.47 -14.36
#